data_AF-A0A2V6XMU1-F1
#
_entry.id   AF-A0A2V6XMU1-F1
#
_cell.length_a   1.000
_cell.length_b   1.000
_cell.length_c   1.000
_cell.angle_alpha   90.00
_cell.angle_beta   90.00
_cell.angle_gamma   90.00
#
_symmetry.space_group_name_H-M   'P 1'
#
loop_
_entity.id
_entity.type
_entity.pdbx_description
1 polymer ?
#
loop_
_entity_poly.entity_id
_entity_poly.type
_entity_poly.pdbx_seq_one_letter_code
_entity_poly.pdbx_strand_id
1 'polypeptide(L)' 'MITPTWSPRRLHALDDAQIDELAGVLIDCVEGVRRADMPAQDGSVRSSAYYSIMRGEWPDVRKKLEDALAH' A
#
# COMPACT_ATOMS: atom_id res chain seq x y z
N MET A 1 -23.64 7.74 3.78
CA MET A 1 -22.53 6.78 3.90
C MET A 1 -22.67 5.80 2.75
N ILE A 2 -21.71 5.79 1.81
CA ILE A 2 -21.67 4.79 0.74
C ILE A 2 -21.14 3.51 1.38
N THR A 3 -21.96 2.48 1.46
CA THR A 3 -21.50 1.14 1.85
C THR A 3 -20.61 0.62 0.72
N PRO A 4 -19.33 0.33 0.99
CA PRO A 4 -18.51 -0.31 -0.02
C PRO A 4 -19.09 -1.69 -0.34
N THR A 5 -19.18 -2.02 -1.64
CA THR A 5 -19.62 -3.34 -2.14
C THR A 5 -18.57 -4.44 -1.95
N TRP A 6 -17.38 -4.09 -1.48
CA TRP A 6 -16.34 -5.04 -1.16
C TRP A 6 -16.47 -5.50 0.30
N SER A 7 -16.54 -6.81 0.49
CA SER A 7 -16.40 -7.45 1.80
C SER A 7 -14.95 -7.92 1.95
N PRO A 8 -14.11 -7.25 2.78
CA PRO A 8 -12.76 -7.72 3.04
C PRO A 8 -12.82 -9.13 3.66
N ARG A 9 -12.23 -10.11 2.96
CA ARG A 9 -12.28 -11.52 3.39
C ARG A 9 -11.23 -11.86 4.45
N ARG A 10 -10.13 -11.09 4.50
CA ARG A 10 -9.04 -11.29 5.44
C ARG A 10 -8.40 -9.94 5.72
N LEU A 11 -8.28 -9.62 7.00
CA LEU A 11 -7.58 -8.44 7.49
C LEU A 11 -6.31 -8.94 8.20
N HIS A 12 -5.16 -8.45 7.78
CA HIS A 12 -3.89 -8.68 8.48
C HIS A 12 -3.46 -7.37 9.13
N ALA A 13 -3.10 -7.42 10.40
CA ALA A 13 -2.33 -6.34 11.00
C ALA A 13 -0.88 -6.52 10.51
N LEU A 14 -0.32 -5.46 9.93
CA LEU A 14 1.07 -5.42 9.51
C LEU A 14 1.84 -4.57 10.53
N ASP A 15 3.00 -5.05 10.96
CA ASP A 15 3.94 -4.23 11.72
C ASP A 15 4.75 -3.30 10.81
N ASP A 16 5.52 -2.39 11.39
CA ASP A 16 6.30 -1.39 10.64
C ASP A 16 7.31 -2.04 9.68
N ALA A 17 7.88 -3.21 10.02
CA ALA A 17 8.81 -3.90 9.15
C ALA A 17 8.10 -4.52 7.93
N GLN A 18 6.93 -5.11 8.15
CA GLN A 18 6.08 -5.63 7.09
C GLN A 18 5.53 -4.51 6.19
N ILE A 19 5.28 -3.32 6.76
CA ILE A 19 4.91 -2.13 5.98
C ILE A 19 6.06 -1.68 5.08
N ASP A 20 7.31 -1.73 5.55
CA ASP A 20 8.48 -1.37 4.76
C ASP A 20 8.75 -2.38 3.63
N GLU A 21 8.63 -3.70 3.90
CA GLU A 21 8.69 -4.73 2.86
C GLU A 21 7.58 -4.56 1.80
N LEU A 22 6.36 -4.27 2.24
CA LEU A 22 5.24 -3.99 1.34
C LEU A 22 5.54 -2.77 0.45
N ALA A 23 6.13 -1.71 1.01
CA ALA A 23 6.54 -0.55 0.24
C ALA A 23 7.59 -0.91 -0.83
N GLY A 24 8.53 -1.82 -0.50
CA GLY A 24 9.48 -2.38 -1.47
C GLY A 24 8.81 -3.15 -2.61
N VAL A 25 7.74 -3.91 -2.34
CA VAL A 25 6.98 -4.60 -3.39
C VAL A 25 6.21 -3.60 -4.28
N LEU A 26 5.64 -2.56 -3.68
CA LEU A 26 4.80 -1.58 -4.37
C LEU A 26 5.59 -0.48 -5.09
N ILE A 27 6.90 -0.35 -4.87
CA ILE A 27 7.69 0.73 -5.48
C ILE A 27 7.67 0.69 -7.01
N ASP A 28 7.57 -0.50 -7.60
CA ASP A 28 7.42 -0.70 -9.05
C ASP A 28 6.05 -0.23 -9.57
N CYS A 29 5.08 -0.04 -8.68
CA CYS A 29 3.70 0.37 -8.95
C CYS A 29 3.43 1.85 -8.61
N VAL A 30 4.48 2.65 -8.33
CA VAL A 30 4.32 4.04 -7.92
C VAL A 30 3.87 4.93 -9.09
N GLU A 31 2.77 5.66 -8.90
CA GLU A 31 2.28 6.64 -9.87
C GLU A 31 2.88 8.04 -9.61
N GLY A 32 3.19 8.34 -8.35
CA GLY A 32 3.81 9.58 -7.97
C GLY A 32 3.65 9.93 -6.50
N VAL A 33 4.34 10.98 -6.08
CA VAL A 33 4.30 11.49 -4.71
C VAL A 33 3.69 12.89 -4.71
N ARG A 34 2.56 13.04 -4.01
CA ARG A 34 2.01 14.35 -3.71
C ARG A 34 2.69 14.86 -2.45
N ARG A 35 3.42 15.96 -2.57
CA ARG A 35 4.23 16.47 -1.46
C ARG A 35 3.41 17.40 -0.57
N ALA A 36 3.67 17.32 0.73
CA ALA A 36 3.17 18.24 1.74
C ALA A 36 1.63 18.44 1.70
N ASP A 37 0.89 17.38 1.37
CA ASP A 37 -0.55 17.44 1.12
C ASP A 37 -1.39 17.14 2.36
N MET A 38 -0.78 16.56 3.40
CA MET A 38 -1.47 16.24 4.65
C MET A 38 -0.78 16.82 5.88
N PRO A 39 -1.53 17.53 6.75
CA PRO A 39 -1.05 17.84 8.09
C PRO A 39 -1.00 16.57 8.94
N ALA A 40 0.09 16.38 9.67
CA ALA A 40 0.22 15.33 10.67
C ALA A 40 -0.34 15.77 12.02
N GLN A 41 -0.71 14.80 12.86
CA GLN A 41 -1.18 15.07 14.22
C GLN A 41 -0.11 15.70 15.14
N ASP A 42 1.17 15.52 14.82
CA ASP A 42 2.31 16.08 15.54
C ASP A 42 2.71 17.48 15.04
N GLY A 43 1.95 18.07 14.11
CA GLY A 43 2.25 19.36 13.50
C GLY A 43 3.25 19.32 12.34
N SER A 44 3.78 18.14 12.00
CA SER A 44 4.56 17.96 10.76
C SER A 44 3.66 17.96 9.52
N VAL A 45 4.26 18.02 8.33
CA VAL A 45 3.53 17.89 7.06
C VAL A 45 4.01 16.62 6.35
N ARG A 46 3.07 15.74 6.03
CA ARG A 46 3.30 14.47 5.36
C ARG A 46 3.13 14.62 3.84
N SER A 47 3.78 13.70 3.12
CA SER A 47 3.59 13.52 1.68
C SER A 47 2.93 12.18 1.43
N SER A 48 2.00 12.12 0.50
CA SER A 48 1.30 10.89 0.11
C SER A 48 1.93 10.31 -1.15
N ALA A 49 2.38 9.06 -1.09
CA ALA A 49 2.73 8.28 -2.28
C ALA A 49 1.50 7.53 -2.79
N TYR A 50 1.24 7.62 -4.08
CA TYR A 50 0.15 6.93 -4.75
C TYR A 50 0.72 5.76 -5.56
N TYR A 51 0.06 4.62 -5.42
CA TYR A 51 0.41 3.38 -6.09
C TYR A 51 -0.84 2.84 -6.79
N SER A 52 -0.65 2.26 -7.97
CA SER A 52 -1.72 1.55 -8.68
C SER A 52 -1.20 0.24 -9.21
N ILE A 53 -2.03 -0.79 -9.09
CA ILE A 53 -1.76 -2.11 -9.66
C ILE A 53 -2.79 -2.35 -10.76
N MET A 54 -2.32 -2.45 -11.99
CA MET A 54 -3.15 -2.76 -13.15
C MET A 54 -3.45 -4.25 -13.21
N ARG A 55 -4.53 -4.61 -13.92
CA ARG A 55 -4.96 -6.01 -14.06
C ARG A 55 -3.86 -6.94 -14.58
N GLY A 56 -3.03 -6.46 -15.50
CA GLY A 56 -1.91 -7.23 -16.07
C GLY A 56 -0.73 -7.41 -15.12
N GLU A 57 -0.57 -6.51 -14.15
CA GLU A 57 0.53 -6.52 -13.18
C GLU A 57 0.21 -7.38 -11.96
N TRP A 58 -1.09 -7.56 -11.67
CA TRP A 58 -1.57 -8.28 -10.49
C TRP A 58 -0.96 -9.68 -10.30
N PRO A 59 -0.81 -10.54 -11.33
CA PRO A 59 -0.24 -11.87 -11.13
C PRO A 59 1.18 -11.83 -10.53
N ASP A 60 2.02 -10.91 -11.00
CA ASP A 60 3.41 -10.77 -10.55
C ASP A 60 3.49 -10.11 -9.17
N VAL A 61 2.70 -9.06 -8.95
CA VAL A 61 2.61 -8.40 -7.64
C VAL A 61 2.11 -9.37 -6.57
N ARG A 62 1.09 -10.17 -6.88
CA ARG A 62 0.57 -11.18 -5.95
C ARG A 62 1.66 -12.18 -5.55
N LYS A 63 2.46 -12.65 -6.51
CA LYS A 63 3.56 -13.58 -6.21
C LYS A 63 4.58 -12.96 -5.26
N LYS A 64 5.01 -11.72 -5.53
CA LYS A 64 5.94 -10.99 -4.66
C LYS A 64 5.38 -10.80 -3.24
N LEU A 65 4.09 -10.50 -3.12
CA LEU A 65 3.40 -10.36 -1.82
C LEU A 65 3.30 -11.69 -1.06
N GLU A 66 2.98 -12.78 -1.76
CA GLU A 66 2.94 -14.12 -1.16
C GLU A 66 4.32 -14.55 -0.66
N ASP A 67 5.38 -14.27 -1.43
CA ASP A 67 6.76 -14.55 -1.03
C ASP A 67 7.20 -13.71 0.20
N ALA A 68 6.83 -12.42 0.24
CA ALA A 68 7.15 -11.52 1.36
C ALA A 68 6.42 -11.91 2.65
N LEU A 69 5.12 -12.26 2.56
CA LEU A 69 4.30 -12.61 3.73
C LEU A 69 4.51 -14.05 4.24
N ALA A 70 5.32 -14.86 3.55
CA ALA A 70 5.66 -16.21 3.96
C ALA A 70 6.85 -16.30 4.93
N HIS A 71 7.53 -15.18 5.20
CA HIS A 71 8.54 -15.02 6.25
C HIS A 71 7.93 -14.56 7.57
#